data_AF-A0A1V6BQ08-F1
#
_entry.id   AF-A0A1V6BQ08-F1
#
_cell.length_a   1.000
_cell.length_b   1.000
_cell.length_c   1.000
_cell.angle_alpha   90.00
_cell.angle_beta   90.00
_cell.angle_gamma   90.00
#
_symmetry.space_group_name_H-M   'P 1'
#
loop_
_entity.id
_entity.type
_entity.pdbx_description
1 polymer ?
#
loop_
_entity_poly.entity_id
_entity_poly.type
_entity_poly.pdbx_seq_one_letter_code
_entity_poly.pdbx_strand_id
1 'polypeptide(L)'
;MVAIRMKRIGTKKRPFYRIVVIDSRKSRDGIFIEQLGIYQPLNEESKQLKFDAEKMKKWFLAGARPSPIVRKLLNKSAFRFDRNLLLAE
;
A
#
# COMPACT_ATOMS: atom_id res chain seq x y z
N MET A 1 0.26 11.49 -10.93
CA MET A 1 -0.75 11.11 -9.92
C MET A 1 -0.02 10.51 -8.73
N VAL A 2 -0.47 10.77 -7.50
CA VAL A 2 0.07 10.07 -6.32
C VAL A 2 -0.52 8.66 -6.26
N ALA A 3 0.35 7.65 -6.25
CA ALA A 3 -0.02 6.24 -6.25
C ALA A 3 0.49 5.54 -5.00
N ILE A 4 -0.32 4.64 -4.46
CA ILE A 4 0.08 3.67 -3.44
C ILE A 4 0.43 2.38 -4.17
N ARG A 5 1.70 2.00 -4.19
CA ARG A 5 2.19 0.82 -4.93
C ARG A 5 3.26 0.05 -4.17
N MET A 6 3.61 -1.12 -4.70
CA MET A 6 4.62 -2.01 -4.14
C MET A 6 6.00 -1.67 -4.69
N LYS A 7 6.97 -1.48 -3.79
CA LYS A 7 8.41 -1.40 -4.09
C LYS A 7 9.09 -2.70 -3.70
N ARG A 8 9.84 -3.33 -4.59
CA ARG A 8 10.49 -4.63 -4.32
C ARG A 8 11.85 -4.39 -3.65
N ILE A 9 12.09 -5.04 -2.52
CA ILE A 9 13.36 -4.96 -1.79
C ILE A 9 13.93 -6.33 -1.38
N GLY A 10 13.32 -7.42 -1.85
CA GLY A 10 13.76 -8.78 -1.57
C GLY A 10 14.87 -9.28 -2.51
N THR A 11 15.45 -10.42 -2.18
CA THR A 11 16.50 -11.07 -2.98
C THR A 11 15.92 -12.09 -3.96
N LYS A 12 16.78 -12.74 -4.76
CA LYS A 12 16.39 -13.82 -5.66
C LYS A 12 15.66 -14.92 -4.87
N LYS A 13 14.51 -15.37 -5.37
CA LYS A 13 13.61 -16.36 -4.72
C LYS A 13 13.06 -15.96 -3.34
N ARG A 14 13.33 -14.74 -2.84
CA ARG A 14 12.79 -14.24 -1.56
C ARG A 14 12.19 -12.85 -1.75
N PRO A 15 11.02 -12.74 -2.42
CA PRO A 15 10.38 -11.45 -2.65
C PRO A 15 9.91 -10.82 -1.33
N PHE A 16 10.23 -9.54 -1.16
CA PHE A 16 9.75 -8.68 -0.09
C PHE A 16 9.32 -7.37 -0.73
N TYR A 17 8.18 -6.83 -0.31
CA TYR A 17 7.64 -5.60 -0.85
C TYR A 17 7.35 -4.58 0.25
N ARG A 18 7.66 -3.32 -0.02
CA ARG A 18 7.18 -2.17 0.76
C ARG A 18 5.97 -1.59 0.07
N ILE A 19 4.93 -1.26 0.82
CA ILE A 19 3.78 -0.48 0.34
C ILE A 19 4.14 0.98 0.54
N VAL A 20 4.26 1.73 -0.56
CA VAL A 20 4.78 3.09 -0.55
C VAL A 20 3.88 4.05 -1.32
N VAL A 21 3.89 5.31 -0.91
CA VAL A 21 3.28 6.44 -1.60
C VAL A 21 4.33 7.10 -2.48
N ILE A 22 4.03 7.28 -3.76
CA ILE A 22 4.98 7.83 -4.73
C ILE A 22 4.26 8.43 -5.93
N ASP A 23 4.88 9.40 -6.61
CA ASP A 23 4.38 9.86 -7.92
C ASP A 23 4.45 8.71 -8.94
N SER A 24 3.35 8.46 -9.62
CA SER A 24 3.18 7.37 -10.58
C SER A 24 4.25 7.35 -11.69
N ARG A 25 4.79 8.52 -12.05
CA ARG A 25 5.79 8.68 -13.11
C ARG A 25 7.19 8.23 -12.69
N LYS A 26 7.45 8.05 -11.40
CA LYS A 26 8.76 7.61 -10.89
C LYS A 26 8.97 6.12 -11.15
N SER A 27 10.23 5.70 -11.23
CA SER A 27 10.62 4.29 -11.34
C SER A 27 10.12 3.47 -10.14
N ARG A 28 9.85 2.17 -10.35
CA ARG A 28 9.32 1.25 -9.32
C ARG A 28 10.11 1.31 -8.02
N ASP A 29 11.44 1.31 -8.16
CA ASP A 29 12.38 1.22 -7.04
C ASP A 29 12.98 2.59 -6.66
N GLY A 30 12.43 3.68 -7.20
CA GLY A 30 12.85 5.05 -6.92
C GLY A 30 12.54 5.56 -5.50
N ILE A 31 12.80 6.84 -5.29
CA ILE A 31 12.52 7.56 -4.04
C ILE A 31 11.01 7.69 -3.88
N PHE A 32 10.51 7.29 -2.72
CA PHE A 32 9.10 7.37 -2.35
C PHE A 32 8.90 8.48 -1.32
N ILE A 33 7.66 8.95 -1.18
CA ILE A 33 7.28 10.03 -0.26
C ILE A 33 7.15 9.48 1.16
N GLU A 34 6.37 8.40 1.32
CA GLU A 34 6.16 7.76 2.61
C GLU A 34 5.96 6.23 2.45
N GLN A 35 6.42 5.46 3.44
CA GLN A 35 6.14 4.03 3.54
C GLN A 35 4.92 3.81 4.43
N LEU A 36 3.91 3.11 3.89
CA LEU A 36 2.66 2.79 4.61
C LEU A 36 2.66 1.39 5.21
N GLY A 37 3.51 0.50 4.71
CA GLY A 37 3.51 -0.88 5.18
C GLY A 37 4.46 -1.79 4.40
N ILE A 38 4.30 -3.08 4.62
CA ILE A 38 5.07 -4.15 4.03
C ILE A 38 4.18 -5.31 3.61
N TYR A 39 4.61 -6.03 2.59
CA TYR A 39 4.02 -7.27 2.15
C TYR A 39 5.10 -8.34 1.93
N GLN A 40 4.93 -9.48 2.61
CA GLN A 40 5.82 -10.63 2.63
C GLN A 40 5.04 -11.88 2.18
N PRO A 41 5.03 -12.22 0.88
CA PRO A 41 4.25 -13.36 0.38
C PRO A 41 4.73 -14.72 0.90
N LEU A 42 5.97 -14.81 1.38
CA LEU A 42 6.54 -16.06 1.92
C LEU A 42 6.21 -16.30 3.39
N ASN A 43 5.57 -15.35 4.07
CA ASN A 43 5.12 -15.55 5.46
C ASN A 43 3.79 -16.31 5.50
N GLU A 44 3.46 -16.80 6.70
CA GLU A 44 2.11 -17.28 7.04
C GLU A 44 1.05 -16.24 6.68
N GLU A 45 -0.11 -16.69 6.19
CA GLU A 45 -1.16 -15.84 5.62
C GLU A 45 -1.52 -14.64 6.51
N SER A 46 -1.66 -14.86 7.82
CA SER A 46 -1.99 -13.84 8.82
C SER A 46 -0.90 -12.78 9.03
N LYS A 47 0.34 -13.05 8.61
CA LYS A 47 1.53 -12.18 8.78
C LYS A 47 2.07 -11.66 7.46
N GLN A 48 1.38 -11.93 6.34
CA GLN A 48 1.85 -11.50 5.03
C GLN A 48 1.77 -9.99 4.84
N LEU A 49 0.81 -9.32 5.49
CA LEU A 49 0.56 -7.89 5.30
C LEU A 49 0.61 -7.17 6.65
N LYS A 50 1.39 -6.09 6.70
CA LYS A 50 1.38 -5.14 7.83
C LYS A 50 1.37 -3.73 7.29
N PHE A 51 0.48 -2.89 7.77
CA PHE A 51 0.40 -1.49 7.35
C PHE A 51 -0.15 -0.63 8.47
N ASP A 52 0.15 0.66 8.38
CA ASP A 52 -0.37 1.71 9.25
C ASP A 52 -1.69 2.23 8.68
N ALA A 53 -2.79 1.96 9.38
CA ALA A 53 -4.14 2.31 8.93
C ALA A 53 -4.36 3.83 8.92
N GLU A 54 -3.77 4.57 9.85
CA GLU A 54 -3.95 6.02 9.98
C GLU A 54 -3.27 6.76 8.83
N LYS A 55 -1.99 6.41 8.55
CA LYS A 55 -1.27 6.95 7.39
C LYS A 55 -1.96 6.59 6.10
N MET A 56 -2.46 5.36 5.99
CA MET A 56 -3.18 4.93 4.80
C MET A 56 -4.44 5.77 4.58
N LYS A 57 -5.28 5.95 5.60
CA LYS A 57 -6.47 6.81 5.55
C LYS A 57 -6.13 8.24 5.10
N LYS A 58 -5.09 8.85 5.70
CA LYS A 58 -4.62 10.19 5.33
C LYS A 58 -4.31 10.30 3.83
N TRP A 59 -3.59 9.34 3.27
CA TRP A 59 -3.24 9.37 1.85
C TRP A 59 -4.42 9.09 0.93
N PHE A 60 -5.36 8.24 1.34
CA PHE A 60 -6.58 8.02 0.60
C PHE A 60 -7.47 9.29 0.56
N LEU A 61 -7.56 10.03 1.67
CA LEU A 61 -8.23 11.34 1.74
C LEU A 61 -7.55 12.38 0.84
N ALA A 62 -6.22 12.40 0.82
CA ALA A 62 -5.43 13.23 -0.10
C ALA A 62 -5.55 12.81 -1.59
N GLY A 63 -6.34 11.79 -1.90
CA GLY A 63 -6.61 11.36 -3.28
C GLY A 63 -5.63 10.35 -3.86
N ALA A 64 -4.73 9.77 -3.05
CA ALA A 64 -3.83 8.72 -3.52
C ALA A 64 -4.61 7.48 -3.96
N ARG A 65 -4.18 6.87 -5.08
CA ARG A 65 -4.84 5.68 -5.63
C ARG A 65 -3.99 4.42 -5.45
N PRO A 66 -4.53 3.32 -4.90
CA PRO A 66 -3.80 2.06 -4.79
C PRO A 66 -3.70 1.34 -6.14
N SER A 67 -2.61 0.61 -6.36
CA SER A 67 -2.50 -0.32 -7.48
C SER A 67 -3.46 -1.52 -7.31
N PRO A 68 -3.79 -2.26 -8.39
CA PRO A 68 -4.73 -3.39 -8.29
C PRO A 68 -4.34 -4.45 -7.26
N ILE A 69 -3.04 -4.75 -7.15
CA ILE A 69 -2.53 -5.74 -6.18
C ILE A 69 -2.63 -5.19 -4.75
N VAL A 70 -2.24 -3.93 -4.52
CA VAL A 70 -2.39 -3.31 -3.19
C VAL A 70 -3.86 -3.29 -2.78
N ARG A 71 -4.77 -2.93 -3.69
CA ARG A 71 -6.21 -2.95 -3.43
C ARG A 71 -6.71 -4.34 -3.03
N LYS A 72 -6.26 -5.40 -3.73
CA LYS A 72 -6.59 -6.79 -3.37
C LYS A 72 -6.09 -7.15 -1.97
N LEU A 73 -4.85 -6.77 -1.63
CA LEU A 73 -4.26 -7.02 -0.31
C LEU A 73 -5.04 -6.31 0.81
N LEU A 74 -5.42 -5.05 0.60
CA LEU A 74 -6.23 -4.29 1.56
C LEU A 74 -7.61 -4.91 1.76
N ASN A 75 -8.28 -5.29 0.67
CA ASN A 75 -9.56 -5.99 0.73
C ASN A 75 -9.47 -7.31 1.52
N LYS A 76 -8.38 -8.08 1.34
CA LYS A 76 -8.14 -9.32 2.10
C LYS A 76 -7.99 -9.06 3.60
N SER A 77 -7.45 -7.90 3.97
CA SER A 77 -7.32 -7.45 5.36
C SER A 77 -8.58 -6.79 5.91
N ALA A 78 -9.72 -6.88 5.21
CA ALA A 78 -10.97 -6.18 5.54
C ALA A 78 -10.83 -4.64 5.66
N PHE A 79 -9.75 -4.06 5.14
CA PHE A 79 -9.57 -2.61 5.13
C PHE A 79 -10.38 -2.01 3.98
N ARG A 80 -11.55 -1.46 4.30
CA ARG A 80 -12.41 -0.74 3.38
C ARG A 80 -12.22 0.75 3.58
N PHE A 81 -11.76 1.43 2.53
CA PHE A 81 -11.75 2.88 2.49
C PHE A 81 -12.95 3.34 1.67
N ASP A 82 -14.04 3.67 2.37
CA ASP A 82 -15.17 4.35 1.76
C ASP A 82 -15.01 5.85 1.95
N ARG A 83 -14.85 6.57 0.83
CA ARG A 83 -14.61 8.01 0.84
C ARG A 83 -15.88 8.80 1.18
N ASN A 84 -17.06 8.20 0.96
CA ASN A 84 -18.34 8.86 1.19
C ASN A 84 -18.73 8.83 2.67
N LEU A 85 -18.31 7.79 3.42
CA LEU A 85 -18.58 7.67 4.84
C LEU A 85 -17.85 8.70 5.72
N LEU A 86 -16.73 9.27 5.26
CA LEU A 86 -15.91 10.24 6.02
C LEU A 86 -16.29 11.71 5.78
N LEU A 87 -17.16 11.97 4.80
CA LEU A 87 -17.67 13.31 4.47
C LEU A 87 -19.16 13.47 4.87
N ALA A 88 -19.70 12.46 5.55
CA ALA A 88 -21.10 12.40 6.00
C ALA A 88 -21.29 12.96 7.42
N GLU A 89 -20.24 13.51 8.03
CA GLU A 89 -20.28 14.29 9.28
C GLU A 89 -19.92 15.75 9.00
#